data_AF-V5TP24-F1
#
_entry.id   AF-V5TP24-F1
#
_cell.length_a   1.000
_cell.length_b   1.000
_cell.length_c   1.000
_cell.angle_alpha   90.00
_cell.angle_beta   90.00
_cell.angle_gamma   90.00
#
_symmetry.space_group_name_H-M   'P 1'
#
loop_
_entity.id
_entity.type
_entity.pdbx_description
1 polymer ?
#
loop_
_entity_poly.entity_id
_entity_poly.type
_entity_poly.pdbx_seq_one_letter_code
_entity_poly.pdbx_strand_id
1 'polypeptide(L)'
;MFETYVDTLYLWVGLGTVSVAVLGVVVGLPTTAPPDATATAATIDEVTTSPPGSVAHRRVVATEWRFNGRDLRLRNDGGTATARLIRAAVPARTDRLQAVLNGERPKAVYDSPDAFRRDTRQTRAGDDGWRPAPDRLTVRHVAWGGTDVTIVG
;
A
#
# COMPACT_ATOMS: atom_id res chain seq x y z
N MET A 1 -51.33 1.31 44.83
CA MET A 1 -49.91 0.94 44.94
C MET A 1 -49.56 -0.03 43.81
N PHE A 2 -49.45 0.46 42.58
CA PHE A 2 -49.07 -0.31 41.38
C PHE A 2 -48.06 0.47 40.53
N GLU A 3 -47.18 1.22 41.18
CA GLU A 3 -46.24 2.14 40.53
C GLU A 3 -44.79 1.67 40.73
N THR A 4 -44.50 0.41 40.40
CA THR A 4 -43.11 -0.10 40.53
C THR A 4 -42.75 -1.17 39.50
N TYR A 5 -43.73 -1.92 39.00
CA TYR A 5 -43.47 -2.97 37.99
C TYR A 5 -43.17 -2.41 36.59
N VAL A 6 -43.82 -1.30 36.22
CA VAL A 6 -43.59 -0.63 34.93
C VAL A 6 -42.19 -0.01 34.88
N ASP A 7 -41.74 0.59 35.98
CA ASP A 7 -40.44 1.24 36.12
C ASP A 7 -39.29 0.25 35.87
N THR A 8 -39.40 -0.96 36.44
CA THR A 8 -38.41 -2.03 36.28
C THR A 8 -38.28 -2.46 34.82
N LEU A 9 -39.39 -2.58 34.09
CA LEU A 9 -39.41 -3.04 32.70
C LEU A 9 -38.86 -1.97 31.74
N TYR A 10 -39.21 -0.70 31.96
CA TYR A 10 -38.62 0.43 31.23
C TYR A 10 -37.12 0.57 31.50
N LEU A 11 -36.67 0.29 32.73
CA LEU A 11 -35.26 0.32 33.09
C LEU A 11 -34.47 -0.77 32.37
N TRP A 12 -35.00 -1.99 32.26
CA TRP A 12 -34.37 -3.07 31.48
C TRP A 12 -34.34 -2.78 29.97
N VAL A 13 -35.42 -2.25 29.40
CA VAL A 13 -35.45 -1.87 27.97
C VAL A 13 -34.53 -0.69 27.68
N GLY A 14 -34.51 0.32 28.55
CA GLY A 14 -33.59 1.47 28.46
C GLY A 14 -32.13 1.03 28.58
N LEU A 15 -31.81 0.20 29.57
CA LEU A 15 -30.46 -0.35 29.75
C LEU A 15 -30.03 -1.21 28.57
N GLY A 16 -30.93 -2.04 28.03
CA GLY A 16 -30.67 -2.85 26.83
C GLY A 16 -30.38 -1.98 25.62
N THR A 17 -31.19 -0.93 25.40
CA THR A 17 -31.02 0.00 24.28
C THR A 17 -29.70 0.78 24.38
N VAL A 18 -29.36 1.30 25.57
CA VAL A 18 -28.09 1.99 25.81
C VAL A 18 -26.92 1.03 25.65
N SER A 19 -27.03 -0.21 26.14
CA SER A 19 -25.97 -1.23 26.01
C SER A 19 -25.73 -1.61 24.55
N VAL A 20 -26.78 -1.80 23.75
CA VAL A 20 -26.68 -2.05 22.31
C VAL A 20 -26.08 -0.85 21.58
N ALA A 21 -26.47 0.38 21.94
CA ALA A 21 -25.90 1.59 21.36
C ALA A 21 -24.39 1.72 21.66
N VAL A 22 -23.98 1.52 22.91
CA VAL A 22 -22.56 1.56 23.32
C VAL A 22 -21.77 0.43 22.66
N LEU A 23 -22.33 -0.80 22.60
CA LEU A 23 -21.68 -1.92 21.91
C LEU A 23 -21.51 -1.63 20.40
N GLY A 24 -22.51 -1.01 19.77
CA GLY A 24 -22.43 -0.57 18.37
C GLY A 24 -21.33 0.46 18.13
N VAL A 25 -21.10 1.39 19.07
CA VAL A 25 -19.99 2.35 19.00
C VAL A 25 -18.64 1.63 19.06
N VAL A 26 -18.48 0.63 19.93
CA VAL A 26 -17.22 -0.12 20.04
C VAL A 26 -16.88 -0.92 18.78
N VAL A 27 -17.89 -1.51 18.12
CA VAL A 27 -17.68 -2.28 16.87
C VAL A 27 -17.30 -1.40 15.68
N GLY A 28 -17.65 -0.11 15.70
CA GLY A 28 -17.34 0.84 14.63
C GLY A 28 -15.97 1.51 14.70
N LEU A 29 -15.20 1.28 15.78
CA LEU A 29 -13.89 1.92 15.94
C LEU A 29 -12.83 1.25 15.07
N PRO A 30 -11.92 2.03 14.45
CA PRO A 30 -10.79 1.47 13.73
C PRO A 30 -9.96 0.55 14.63
N THR A 31 -9.62 -0.62 14.10
CA THR A 31 -8.83 -1.62 14.82
C THR A 31 -7.34 -1.53 14.49
N THR A 32 -7.02 -0.78 13.42
CA THR A 32 -5.66 -0.58 12.93
C THR A 32 -5.28 0.90 12.99
N ALA A 33 -4.01 1.18 13.29
CA ALA A 33 -3.45 2.53 13.12
C ALA A 33 -3.49 2.95 11.63
N PRO A 34 -3.56 4.27 11.34
CA PRO A 34 -3.43 4.77 9.98
C PRO A 34 -2.13 4.28 9.31
N PRO A 35 -2.14 4.06 7.99
CA PRO A 35 -0.97 3.53 7.30
C PRO A 35 0.16 4.58 7.25
N ASP A 36 1.41 4.11 7.22
CA ASP A 36 2.59 4.96 7.17
C ASP A 36 3.15 5.06 5.73
N ALA A 37 2.55 5.96 4.95
CA ALA A 37 2.96 6.21 3.56
C ALA A 37 4.33 6.91 3.49
N THR A 38 4.64 7.80 4.43
CA THR A 38 5.89 8.58 4.45
C THR A 38 7.11 7.69 4.58
N ALA A 39 7.13 6.78 5.55
CA ALA A 39 8.26 5.88 5.69
C ALA A 39 8.29 4.82 4.57
N THR A 40 7.15 4.49 3.94
CA THR A 40 7.16 3.64 2.74
C THR A 40 7.84 4.35 1.58
N ALA A 41 7.53 5.62 1.35
CA ALA A 41 8.19 6.45 0.36
C ALA A 41 9.68 6.61 0.66
N ALA A 42 10.05 6.83 1.93
CA ALA A 42 11.45 6.94 2.36
C ALA A 42 12.27 5.68 2.00
N THR A 43 11.73 4.47 2.20
CA THR A 43 12.40 3.23 1.77
C THR A 43 12.58 3.16 0.25
N ILE A 44 11.60 3.64 -0.52
CA ILE A 44 11.72 3.69 -1.98
C ILE A 44 12.82 4.68 -2.41
N ASP A 45 12.82 5.87 -1.79
CA ASP A 45 13.80 6.92 -2.09
C ASP A 45 15.22 6.49 -1.70
N GLU A 46 15.39 5.82 -0.55
CA GLU A 46 16.66 5.25 -0.10
C GLU A 46 17.26 4.30 -1.15
N VAL A 47 16.47 3.32 -1.60
CA VAL A 47 16.91 2.37 -2.63
C VAL A 47 17.19 3.08 -3.95
N THR A 48 16.40 4.09 -4.30
CA THR A 48 16.61 4.87 -5.53
C THR A 48 17.90 5.70 -5.51
N THR A 49 18.40 6.06 -4.33
CA THR A 49 19.69 6.74 -4.17
C THR A 49 20.88 5.79 -3.94
N SER A 50 20.59 4.49 -3.78
CA SER A 50 21.61 3.46 -3.57
C SER A 50 22.25 3.02 -4.89
N PRO A 51 23.31 2.18 -4.87
CA PRO A 51 23.88 1.61 -6.08
C PRO A 51 22.94 0.59 -6.76
N PRO A 52 23.02 0.40 -8.10
CA PRO A 52 22.27 -0.64 -8.80
C PRO A 52 22.52 -2.03 -8.21
N GLY A 53 21.45 -2.82 -8.08
CA GLY A 53 21.45 -4.12 -7.38
C GLY A 53 20.93 -4.04 -5.95
N SER A 54 20.78 -2.83 -5.39
CA SER A 54 20.19 -2.61 -4.08
C SER A 54 18.73 -3.09 -4.04
N VAL A 55 18.36 -3.70 -2.92
CA VAL A 55 17.01 -4.21 -2.67
C VAL A 55 16.59 -3.89 -1.24
N ALA A 56 15.35 -3.48 -1.04
CA ALA A 56 14.75 -3.35 0.27
C ALA A 56 13.37 -4.00 0.30
N HIS A 57 12.99 -4.43 1.49
CA HIS A 57 11.66 -4.97 1.76
C HIS A 57 11.06 -4.21 2.93
N ARG A 58 9.79 -3.81 2.82
CA ARG A 58 9.07 -3.14 3.91
C ARG A 58 7.70 -3.75 4.10
N ARG A 59 7.34 -4.07 5.34
CA ARG A 59 5.96 -4.45 5.66
C ARG A 59 5.04 -3.26 5.43
N VAL A 60 3.94 -3.46 4.72
CA VAL A 60 2.93 -2.42 4.49
C VAL A 60 1.70 -2.79 5.28
N VAL A 61 1.31 -1.92 6.23
CA VAL A 61 0.08 -2.07 7.01
C VAL A 61 -1.02 -1.29 6.31
N ALA A 62 -1.48 -1.81 5.18
CA ALA A 62 -2.57 -1.23 4.39
C ALA A 62 -3.39 -2.36 3.76
N THR A 63 -4.68 -2.12 3.54
CA THR A 63 -5.54 -3.04 2.79
C THR A 63 -5.39 -2.80 1.29
N GLU A 64 -5.27 -1.52 0.91
CA GLU A 64 -5.13 -1.12 -0.48
C GLU A 64 -4.07 -0.03 -0.63
N TRP A 65 -3.48 0.00 -1.81
CA TRP A 65 -2.52 1.03 -2.21
C TRP A 65 -2.81 1.51 -3.62
N ARG A 66 -2.34 2.73 -3.89
CA ARG A 66 -2.27 3.30 -5.23
C ARG A 66 -0.90 3.89 -5.43
N PHE A 67 -0.23 3.51 -6.51
CA PHE A 67 1.12 3.95 -6.81
C PHE A 67 1.28 4.28 -8.30
N ASN A 68 1.58 5.56 -8.58
CA ASN A 68 1.75 6.09 -9.94
C ASN A 68 3.23 6.33 -10.32
N GLY A 69 4.17 5.83 -9.51
CA GLY A 69 5.60 6.05 -9.71
C GLY A 69 6.17 7.32 -9.06
N ARG A 70 5.33 8.26 -8.60
CA ARG A 70 5.76 9.50 -7.89
C ARG A 70 5.01 9.76 -6.59
N ASP A 71 3.78 9.31 -6.50
CA ASP A 71 2.90 9.45 -5.36
C ASP A 71 2.45 8.04 -4.94
N LEU A 72 2.54 7.81 -3.64
CA LEU A 72 2.07 6.61 -2.96
C LEU A 72 0.88 6.97 -2.08
N ARG A 73 -0.23 6.26 -2.24
CA ARG A 73 -1.37 6.31 -1.32
C ARG A 73 -1.60 4.95 -0.72
N LEU A 74 -1.84 4.91 0.59
CA LEU A 74 -2.15 3.71 1.35
C LEU A 74 -3.46 3.93 2.09
N ARG A 75 -4.31 2.91 2.17
CA ARG A 75 -5.54 2.97 2.97
C ARG A 75 -5.82 1.66 3.72
N ASN A 76 -6.36 1.80 4.92
CA ASN A 76 -6.92 0.72 5.75
C ASN A 76 -8.16 1.24 6.50
N ASP A 77 -8.71 0.45 7.42
CA ASP A 77 -9.84 0.83 8.30
C ASP A 77 -9.51 2.00 9.23
N GLY A 78 -8.22 2.24 9.51
CA GLY A 78 -7.69 3.39 10.25
C GLY A 78 -7.57 4.68 9.47
N GLY A 79 -7.70 4.67 8.13
CA GLY A 79 -7.71 5.85 7.30
C GLY A 79 -6.83 5.76 6.05
N THR A 80 -6.57 6.92 5.43
CA THR A 80 -5.75 7.04 4.21
C THR A 80 -4.55 7.93 4.46
N ALA A 81 -3.36 7.46 4.05
CA ALA A 81 -2.13 8.23 4.06
C ALA A 81 -1.59 8.40 2.65
N THR A 82 -0.93 9.53 2.39
CA THR A 82 -0.31 9.85 1.10
C THR A 82 1.11 10.35 1.32
N ALA A 83 2.03 9.94 0.45
CA ALA A 83 3.39 10.45 0.40
C ALA A 83 3.86 10.62 -1.04
N ARG A 84 4.72 11.60 -1.27
CA ARG A 84 5.38 11.84 -2.56
C ARG A 84 6.83 11.39 -2.46
N LEU A 85 7.28 10.70 -3.50
CA LEU A 85 8.67 10.27 -3.65
C LEU A 85 9.52 11.46 -4.11
N ILE A 86 10.78 11.47 -3.67
CA ILE A 86 11.80 12.41 -4.16
C ILE A 86 12.18 12.07 -5.60
N ARG A 87 12.36 10.77 -5.91
CA ARG A 87 12.66 10.31 -7.28
C ARG A 87 11.58 9.36 -7.80
N ALA A 88 11.33 9.44 -9.11
CA ALA A 88 10.32 8.60 -9.75
C ALA A 88 10.79 7.14 -9.82
N ALA A 89 9.93 6.22 -9.40
CA ALA A 89 10.11 4.78 -9.53
C ALA A 89 9.12 4.17 -10.55
N VAL A 90 9.31 2.90 -10.86
CA VAL A 90 8.55 2.13 -11.84
C VAL A 90 7.71 1.09 -11.10
N PRO A 91 6.37 1.13 -11.21
CA PRO A 91 5.55 0.09 -10.61
C PRO A 91 5.74 -1.25 -11.36
N ALA A 92 5.83 -2.38 -10.65
CA ALA A 92 5.95 -3.71 -11.25
C ALA A 92 4.58 -4.24 -11.70
N ARG A 93 4.04 -3.67 -12.79
CA ARG A 93 2.69 -4.02 -13.29
C ARG A 93 2.67 -5.13 -14.34
N THR A 94 3.79 -5.40 -14.99
CA THR A 94 3.91 -6.50 -15.95
C THR A 94 4.58 -7.69 -15.30
N ASP A 95 4.27 -8.90 -15.75
CA ASP A 95 4.89 -10.13 -15.24
C ASP A 95 6.42 -10.10 -15.38
N ARG A 96 6.92 -9.46 -16.45
CA ARG A 96 8.36 -9.26 -16.66
C ARG A 96 8.97 -8.31 -15.62
N LEU A 97 8.33 -7.17 -15.32
CA LEU A 97 8.81 -6.26 -14.27
C LEU A 97 8.70 -6.92 -12.88
N GLN A 98 7.67 -7.72 -12.63
CA GLN A 98 7.55 -8.51 -11.41
C GLN A 98 8.66 -9.56 -11.29
N ALA A 99 9.00 -10.26 -12.38
CA ALA A 99 10.12 -11.20 -12.39
C ALA A 99 11.45 -10.48 -12.06
N VAL A 100 11.70 -9.31 -12.65
CA VAL A 100 12.89 -8.51 -12.32
C VAL A 100 12.86 -8.05 -10.86
N LEU A 101 11.71 -7.59 -10.36
CA LEU A 101 11.55 -7.21 -8.96
C LEU A 101 11.90 -8.37 -8.01
N ASN A 102 11.46 -9.58 -8.36
CA ASN A 102 11.73 -10.81 -7.63
C ASN A 102 13.18 -11.33 -7.77
N GLY A 103 14.02 -10.68 -8.59
CA GLY A 103 15.45 -10.93 -8.68
C GLY A 103 15.93 -11.53 -10.00
N GLU A 104 15.02 -11.79 -10.94
CA GLU A 104 15.42 -12.25 -12.28
C GLU A 104 16.21 -11.18 -13.01
N ARG A 105 17.24 -11.57 -13.77
CA ARG A 105 18.06 -10.57 -14.48
C ARG A 105 17.27 -10.04 -15.69
N PRO A 106 17.29 -8.72 -15.99
CA PRO A 106 16.57 -8.18 -17.15
C PRO A 106 16.88 -8.89 -18.47
N LYS A 107 18.14 -9.30 -18.68
CA LYS A 107 18.57 -10.06 -19.87
C LYS A 107 17.92 -11.45 -20.04
N ALA A 108 17.33 -12.01 -18.98
CA ALA A 108 16.67 -13.32 -19.02
C ALA A 108 15.18 -13.20 -19.35
N VAL A 109 14.58 -12.02 -19.14
CA VAL A 109 13.13 -11.79 -19.32
C VAL A 109 12.80 -10.83 -20.46
N TYR A 110 13.78 -10.05 -20.93
CA TYR A 110 13.62 -9.16 -22.08
C TYR A 110 14.61 -9.53 -23.18
N ASP A 111 14.09 -9.56 -24.41
CA ASP A 111 14.88 -9.86 -25.62
C ASP A 111 15.94 -8.78 -25.93
N SER A 112 15.73 -7.55 -25.43
CA SER A 112 16.64 -6.43 -25.66
C SER A 112 16.54 -5.34 -24.57
N PRO A 113 17.60 -4.54 -24.38
CA PRO A 113 17.55 -3.32 -23.57
C PRO A 113 16.42 -2.36 -23.95
N ASP A 114 16.14 -2.22 -25.24
CA ASP A 114 15.04 -1.40 -25.75
C ASP A 114 13.67 -1.90 -25.29
N ALA A 115 13.46 -3.21 -25.19
CA ALA A 115 12.23 -3.78 -24.68
C ALA A 115 12.02 -3.44 -23.20
N PHE A 116 13.06 -3.56 -22.37
CA PHE A 116 12.99 -3.17 -20.96
C PHE A 116 12.75 -1.66 -20.78
N ARG A 117 13.44 -0.84 -21.58
CA ARG A 117 13.26 0.62 -21.58
C ARG A 117 11.85 1.04 -22.00
N ARG A 118 11.22 0.33 -22.95
CA ARG A 118 9.83 0.59 -23.34
C ARG A 118 8.85 0.19 -22.23
N ASP A 119 9.02 -1.00 -21.66
CA ASP A 119 8.15 -1.52 -20.59
C ASP A 119 8.14 -0.61 -19.35
N THR A 120 9.32 -0.20 -18.90
CA THR A 120 9.47 0.75 -17.77
C THR A 120 8.82 2.10 -18.03
N ARG A 121 8.91 2.65 -19.26
CA ARG A 121 8.26 3.91 -19.65
C ARG A 121 6.74 3.78 -19.72
N GLN A 122 6.25 2.72 -20.37
CA GLN A 122 4.82 2.49 -20.56
C GLN A 122 4.11 2.32 -19.21
N THR A 123 4.75 1.56 -18.31
CA THR A 123 4.20 1.32 -16.97
C THR A 123 4.20 2.59 -16.10
N ARG A 124 5.18 3.49 -16.28
CA ARG A 124 5.19 4.81 -15.60
C ARG A 124 4.14 5.78 -16.15
N ALA A 125 3.77 5.66 -17.42
CA ALA A 125 2.76 6.51 -18.05
C ALA A 125 1.31 6.11 -17.68
N GLY A 126 1.10 4.88 -17.23
CA GLY A 126 -0.21 4.43 -16.76
C GLY A 126 -0.53 5.00 -15.39
N ASP A 127 -1.63 5.72 -15.26
CA ASP A 127 -2.28 5.91 -13.96
C ASP A 127 -3.13 4.67 -13.66
N ASP A 128 -3.10 4.20 -12.42
CA ASP A 128 -3.89 3.04 -12.01
C ASP A 128 -4.58 3.35 -10.68
N GLY A 129 -5.71 2.69 -10.47
CA GLY A 129 -6.59 2.89 -9.34
C GLY A 129 -6.04 2.32 -8.04
N TRP A 130 -6.92 2.23 -7.05
CA TRP A 130 -6.64 1.45 -5.84
C TRP A 130 -6.60 -0.03 -6.18
N ARG A 131 -5.63 -0.73 -5.62
CA ARG A 131 -5.45 -2.19 -5.73
C ARG A 131 -5.09 -2.77 -4.36
N PRO A 132 -5.25 -4.08 -4.14
CA PRO A 132 -4.80 -4.73 -2.92
C PRO A 132 -3.32 -4.39 -2.62
N ALA A 133 -3.05 -3.98 -1.40
CA ALA A 133 -1.69 -3.70 -0.95
C ALA A 133 -0.93 -5.02 -0.78
N PRO A 134 0.36 -5.08 -1.19
CA PRO A 134 1.20 -6.22 -0.87
C PRO A 134 1.44 -6.25 0.65
N ASP A 135 1.47 -7.43 1.26
CA ASP A 135 1.84 -7.57 2.68
C ASP A 135 3.27 -7.04 2.95
N ARG A 136 4.14 -7.18 1.94
CA ARG A 136 5.53 -6.74 1.94
C ARG A 136 5.85 -6.09 0.60
N LEU A 137 6.09 -4.78 0.65
CA LEU A 137 6.62 -4.02 -0.48
C LEU A 137 8.04 -4.49 -0.78
N THR A 138 8.31 -4.79 -2.05
CA THR A 138 9.66 -5.01 -2.55
C THR A 138 10.08 -3.81 -3.38
N VAL A 139 11.30 -3.34 -3.17
CA VAL A 139 11.91 -2.25 -3.93
C VAL A 139 13.26 -2.72 -4.44
N ARG A 140 13.51 -2.61 -5.74
CA ARG A 140 14.77 -3.03 -6.35
C ARG A 140 15.30 -1.97 -7.31
N HIS A 141 16.55 -1.59 -7.13
CA HIS A 141 17.27 -0.72 -8.05
C HIS A 141 17.96 -1.54 -9.14
N VAL A 142 17.66 -1.25 -10.41
CA VAL A 142 18.12 -2.01 -11.56
C VAL A 142 18.74 -1.08 -12.59
N ALA A 143 19.97 -1.40 -13.00
CA ALA A 143 20.62 -0.77 -14.15
C ALA A 143 20.92 -1.82 -15.23
N TRP A 144 20.36 -1.66 -16.42
CA TRP A 144 20.62 -2.55 -17.55
C TRP A 144 20.47 -1.83 -18.90
N GLY A 145 21.47 -1.97 -19.76
CA GLY A 145 21.44 -1.46 -21.14
C GLY A 145 21.13 0.03 -21.24
N GLY A 146 21.75 0.83 -20.37
CA GLY A 146 21.56 2.29 -20.28
C GLY A 146 20.27 2.74 -19.60
N THR A 147 19.45 1.80 -19.09
CA THR A 147 18.25 2.12 -18.31
C THR A 147 18.52 1.87 -16.84
N ASP A 148 18.44 2.93 -16.04
CA ASP A 148 18.64 2.93 -14.60
C ASP A 148 17.31 3.33 -13.92
N VAL A 149 16.70 2.38 -13.20
CA VAL A 149 15.36 2.54 -12.60
C VAL A 149 15.22 1.80 -11.28
N THR A 150 14.42 2.35 -10.38
CA THR A 150 13.88 1.63 -9.22
C THR A 150 12.55 1.01 -9.59
N ILE A 151 12.40 -0.31 -9.37
CA ILE A 151 11.16 -1.06 -9.55
C ILE A 151 10.53 -1.30 -8.18
N VAL A 152 9.21 -1.13 -8.06
CA VAL A 152 8.45 -1.21 -6.81
C VAL A 152 7.20 -2.06 -7.03
N GLY A 153 6.91 -2.99 -6.12
CA GLY A 153 5.75 -3.88 -6.25
C GLY A 153 5.37 -4.58 -4.96
#